data_AF-A0A1Q3S784-F1
#
_entry.id   AF-A0A1Q3S784-F1
#
_cell.length_a   1.000
_cell.length_b   1.000
_cell.length_c   1.000
_cell.angle_alpha   90.00
_cell.angle_beta   90.00
_cell.angle_gamma   90.00
#
_symmetry.space_group_name_H-M   'P 1'
#
loop_
_entity.id
_entity.type
_entity.pdbx_description
1 polymer ?
#
loop_
_entity_poly.entity_id
_entity_poly.type
_entity_poly.pdbx_seq_one_letter_code
_entity_poly.pdbx_strand_id
1 'polypeptide(L)'
;MLNDIAFGIIIGLLFISLLLLFCILIIKLYINKIKNYTRLIYQKDIDYQKTLNAAIIETQEQVLNNISADLHDDTGQQLTYINFQLENLKLDAPGLQETLAPLSQSVGSLSQSIRSISHSLNNQLLLQQDLLKAIAIEAERLNKNPKIDINLSVSEQKTKVFTVNEKIVIYRIFQETINNTLKHAKATQITIAVKTSPLFTLEIADNGKGFDIAKTKDSKTTLGLQNMEHRADMIGYGFEIRSGIGTGTTIIITEK
;
A
#
# COMPACT_ATOMS: atom_id res chain seq x y z
N MET A 1 -39.38 57.38 -54.74
CA MET A 1 -37.97 57.78 -54.56
C MET A 1 -37.46 57.55 -53.14
N LEU A 2 -38.01 58.20 -52.09
CA LEU A 2 -37.53 57.97 -50.71
C LEU A 2 -37.79 56.52 -50.22
N ASN A 3 -38.97 55.96 -50.54
CA ASN A 3 -39.34 54.59 -50.16
C ASN A 3 -38.47 53.52 -50.84
N ASP A 4 -38.06 53.75 -52.09
CA ASP A 4 -37.24 52.80 -52.86
C ASP A 4 -35.81 52.71 -52.27
N ILE A 5 -35.28 53.84 -51.82
CA ILE A 5 -33.97 53.92 -51.14
C ILE A 5 -34.05 53.21 -49.77
N ALA A 6 -35.11 53.46 -49.00
CA ALA A 6 -35.31 52.80 -47.70
C ALA A 6 -35.42 51.27 -47.84
N PHE A 7 -36.13 50.78 -48.86
CA PHE A 7 -36.25 49.35 -49.14
C PHE A 7 -34.90 48.69 -49.49
N GLY A 8 -34.07 49.36 -50.29
CA GLY A 8 -32.72 48.88 -50.62
C GLY A 8 -31.81 48.76 -49.39
N ILE A 9 -31.88 49.73 -48.47
CA ILE A 9 -31.11 49.70 -47.21
C ILE A 9 -31.53 48.51 -46.34
N ILE A 10 -32.84 48.26 -46.22
CA ILE A 10 -33.37 47.12 -45.42
C ILE A 10 -32.87 45.79 -45.97
N ILE A 11 -32.91 45.60 -47.29
CA ILE A 11 -32.41 44.37 -47.94
C ILE A 11 -30.90 44.20 -47.68
N GLY A 12 -30.12 45.27 -47.80
CA GLY A 12 -28.68 45.23 -47.53
C GLY A 12 -28.37 44.82 -46.08
N LEU A 13 -29.08 45.37 -45.10
CA LEU A 13 -28.93 45.02 -43.69
C LEU A 13 -29.31 43.56 -43.40
N LEU A 14 -30.41 43.08 -44.00
CA LEU A 14 -30.82 41.68 -43.88
C LEU A 14 -29.77 40.73 -44.46
N PHE A 15 -29.20 41.08 -45.61
CA PHE A 15 -28.14 40.29 -46.23
C PHE A 15 -26.87 40.23 -45.37
N ILE A 16 -26.42 41.37 -44.82
CA ILE A 16 -25.28 41.44 -43.91
C ILE A 16 -25.55 40.62 -42.64
N SER A 17 -26.74 40.74 -42.06
CA SER A 17 -27.14 39.97 -40.87
C SER A 17 -27.12 38.46 -41.14
N LEU A 18 -27.57 38.02 -42.32
CA LEU A 18 -27.55 36.62 -42.72
C LEU A 18 -26.10 36.11 -42.86
N LEU A 19 -25.23 36.91 -43.46
CA LEU A 19 -23.81 36.59 -43.65
C LEU A 19 -23.09 36.48 -42.29
N LEU A 20 -23.37 37.39 -41.36
CA LEU A 20 -22.85 37.32 -39.99
C LEU A 20 -23.33 36.06 -39.26
N LEU A 21 -24.61 35.72 -39.35
CA LEU A 21 -25.16 34.49 -38.77
C LEU A 21 -24.48 33.23 -39.34
N PHE A 22 -24.28 33.21 -40.66
CA PHE A 22 -23.58 32.12 -41.34
C PHE A 22 -22.12 31.99 -40.86
N CYS A 23 -21.38 33.10 -40.74
CA CYS A 23 -20.03 33.10 -40.19
C CYS A 23 -20.00 32.57 -38.75
N ILE A 24 -20.92 33.03 -37.89
CA ILE A 24 -21.04 32.56 -36.51
C ILE A 24 -21.31 31.05 -36.46
N LEU A 25 -22.18 30.54 -37.33
CA LEU A 25 -22.48 29.11 -37.42
C LEU A 25 -21.23 28.30 -37.78
N ILE A 26 -20.49 28.72 -38.81
CA ILE A 26 -19.26 28.06 -39.25
C ILE A 26 -18.21 28.06 -38.13
N ILE A 27 -18.00 29.19 -37.46
CA ILE A 27 -17.08 29.31 -36.31
C ILE A 27 -17.51 28.36 -35.19
N LYS A 28 -18.80 28.32 -34.86
CA LYS A 28 -19.34 27.43 -33.82
C LYS A 28 -19.12 25.95 -34.18
N LEU A 29 -19.36 25.56 -35.43
CA LEU A 29 -19.11 24.21 -35.93
C LEU A 29 -17.63 23.84 -35.86
N TYR A 30 -16.74 24.76 -36.25
CA TYR A 30 -15.29 24.56 -36.19
C TYR A 30 -14.79 24.41 -34.74
N ILE A 31 -15.25 25.27 -33.83
CA ILE A 31 -14.93 25.18 -32.39
C ILE A 31 -15.43 23.86 -31.80
N ASN A 32 -16.66 23.44 -32.10
CA ASN A 32 -17.18 22.15 -31.64
C ASN A 32 -16.37 20.97 -32.19
N LYS A 33 -15.97 21.03 -33.46
CA LYS A 33 -15.12 20.02 -34.07
C LYS A 33 -13.79 19.92 -33.32
N ILE A 34 -13.09 21.05 -33.09
CA ILE A 34 -11.84 21.07 -32.33
C ILE A 34 -12.04 20.50 -30.93
N LYS A 35 -13.06 20.96 -30.19
CA LYS A 35 -13.35 20.47 -28.84
C LYS A 35 -13.54 18.96 -28.79
N ASN A 36 -14.25 18.39 -29.77
CA ASN A 36 -14.45 16.95 -29.87
C ASN A 36 -13.14 16.20 -30.16
N TYR A 37 -12.29 16.70 -31.07
CA TYR A 37 -10.97 16.12 -31.33
C TYR A 37 -10.06 16.19 -30.10
N THR A 38 -10.01 17.32 -29.41
CA THR A 38 -9.22 17.48 -28.19
C THR A 38 -9.69 16.51 -27.10
N ARG A 39 -11.01 16.38 -26.90
CA ARG A 39 -11.57 15.41 -25.94
C ARG A 39 -11.22 13.97 -26.30
N LEU A 40 -11.26 13.62 -27.59
CA LEU A 40 -10.90 12.28 -28.06
C LEU A 40 -9.41 11.97 -27.81
N ILE A 41 -8.51 12.92 -28.12
CA ILE A 41 -7.07 12.79 -27.85
C ILE A 41 -6.83 12.65 -26.35
N TYR A 42 -7.48 13.46 -25.52
CA TYR A 42 -7.36 13.40 -24.07
C TYR A 42 -7.84 12.05 -23.50
N GLN A 43 -8.94 11.50 -24.02
CA GLN A 43 -9.41 10.16 -23.64
C GLN A 43 -8.41 9.08 -24.05
N LYS A 44 -7.86 9.15 -25.26
CA LYS A 44 -6.84 8.21 -25.73
C LYS A 44 -5.58 8.26 -24.87
N ASP A 45 -5.17 9.45 -24.45
CA ASP A 45 -4.03 9.63 -23.53
C ASP A 45 -4.32 8.99 -22.17
N ILE A 46 -5.50 9.23 -21.57
CA ILE A 46 -5.91 8.58 -20.32
C ILE A 46 -5.93 7.05 -20.46
N ASP A 47 -6.50 6.51 -21.53
CA ASP A 47 -6.60 5.06 -21.73
C ASP A 47 -5.22 4.44 -21.98
N TYR A 48 -4.34 5.15 -22.69
CA TYR A 48 -2.94 4.75 -22.88
C TYR A 48 -2.19 4.72 -21.55
N GLN A 49 -2.31 5.76 -20.73
CA GLN A 49 -1.73 5.81 -19.38
C GLN A 49 -2.25 4.68 -18.49
N LYS A 50 -3.56 4.37 -18.55
CA LYS A 50 -4.14 3.23 -17.81
C LYS A 50 -3.54 1.91 -18.25
N THR A 51 -3.43 1.69 -19.56
CA THR A 51 -2.85 0.46 -20.12
C THR A 51 -1.38 0.29 -19.73
N LEU A 52 -0.59 1.37 -19.83
CA LEU A 52 0.81 1.36 -19.41
C LEU A 52 0.95 1.04 -17.92
N ASN A 53 0.16 1.70 -17.07
CA ASN A 53 0.20 1.44 -15.62
C ASN A 53 -0.20 0.00 -15.30
N ALA A 54 -1.22 -0.55 -15.97
CA ALA A 54 -1.61 -1.95 -15.80
C ALA A 54 -0.48 -2.91 -16.19
N ALA A 55 0.18 -2.68 -17.33
CA ALA A 55 1.31 -3.49 -17.78
C ALA A 55 2.52 -3.41 -16.84
N ILE A 56 2.82 -2.22 -16.29
CA ILE A 56 3.88 -2.03 -15.29
C ILE A 56 3.56 -2.84 -14.02
N ILE A 57 2.32 -2.77 -13.53
CA ILE A 57 1.88 -3.52 -12.35
C ILE A 57 2.01 -5.03 -12.60
N GLU A 58 1.49 -5.52 -13.73
CA GLU A 58 1.57 -6.95 -14.09
C GLU A 58 3.02 -7.44 -14.18
N THR A 59 3.89 -6.65 -14.81
CA THR A 59 5.33 -6.97 -14.90
C THR A 59 5.97 -7.00 -13.51
N GLN A 60 5.62 -6.04 -12.64
CA GLN A 60 6.14 -5.99 -11.28
C GLN A 60 5.68 -7.19 -10.45
N GLU A 61 4.41 -7.59 -10.56
CA GLU A 61 3.86 -8.78 -9.89
C GLU A 61 4.56 -10.05 -10.35
N GLN A 62 4.79 -10.20 -11.66
CA GLN A 62 5.50 -11.35 -12.23
C GLN A 62 6.95 -11.41 -11.73
N VAL A 63 7.66 -10.28 -11.70
CA VAL A 63 9.04 -10.21 -11.18
C VAL A 63 9.10 -10.56 -9.69
N LEU A 64 8.20 -10.02 -8.88
CA LEU A 64 8.14 -10.33 -7.44
C LEU A 64 7.85 -11.81 -7.19
N ASN A 65 6.94 -12.41 -7.96
CA ASN A 65 6.64 -13.84 -7.91
C ASN A 65 7.87 -14.69 -8.25
N ASN A 66 8.53 -14.37 -9.37
CA ASN A 66 9.71 -15.11 -9.82
C ASN A 66 10.84 -15.03 -8.78
N ILE A 67 11.14 -13.85 -8.25
CA ILE A 67 12.16 -13.68 -7.21
C ILE A 67 11.78 -14.45 -5.93
N SER A 68 10.51 -14.38 -5.52
CA SER A 68 10.03 -15.11 -4.34
C SER A 68 10.18 -16.62 -4.49
N ALA A 69 9.89 -17.15 -5.69
CA ALA A 69 10.03 -18.56 -6.03
C ALA A 69 11.49 -18.99 -6.08
N ASP A 70 12.36 -18.25 -6.79
CA ASP A 70 13.80 -18.54 -6.88
C ASP A 70 14.47 -18.58 -5.50
N LEU A 71 14.11 -17.63 -4.62
CA LEU A 71 14.63 -17.59 -3.24
C LEU A 71 14.15 -18.78 -2.40
N HIS A 72 12.88 -19.17 -2.52
CA HIS A 72 12.32 -20.27 -1.75
C HIS A 72 12.85 -21.62 -2.21
N ASP A 73 12.81 -21.85 -3.52
CA ASP A 73 13.08 -23.16 -4.10
C ASP A 73 14.58 -23.38 -4.29
N ASP A 74 15.32 -22.49 -4.96
CA ASP A 74 16.74 -22.73 -5.20
C ASP A 74 17.58 -22.42 -3.96
N THR A 75 17.50 -21.18 -3.45
CA THR A 75 18.37 -20.78 -2.34
C THR A 75 17.98 -21.44 -1.01
N GLY A 76 16.68 -21.66 -0.78
CA GLY A 76 16.18 -22.36 0.41
C GLY A 76 16.57 -23.84 0.46
N GLN A 77 16.53 -24.54 -0.68
CA GLN A 77 16.94 -25.96 -0.75
C GLN A 77 18.45 -26.10 -0.57
N GLN A 78 19.25 -25.24 -1.20
CA GLN A 78 20.71 -25.26 -1.04
C GLN A 78 21.13 -25.05 0.42
N LEU A 79 20.52 -24.11 1.13
CA LEU A 79 20.80 -23.89 2.56
C LEU A 79 20.36 -25.08 3.42
N THR A 80 19.24 -25.71 3.08
CA THR A 80 18.77 -26.93 3.78
C THR A 80 19.78 -28.07 3.59
N TYR A 81 20.30 -28.24 2.38
CA TYR A 81 21.33 -29.23 2.07
C TYR A 81 22.64 -28.96 2.82
N ILE A 82 23.12 -27.71 2.83
CA ILE A 82 24.32 -27.33 3.58
C ILE A 82 24.13 -27.59 5.08
N ASN A 83 22.98 -27.21 5.64
CA ASN A 83 22.70 -27.45 7.04
C ASN A 83 22.66 -28.96 7.36
N PHE A 84 22.08 -29.78 6.48
CA PHE A 84 22.08 -31.23 6.61
C PHE A 84 23.50 -31.82 6.58
N GLN A 85 24.37 -31.35 5.67
CA GLN A 85 25.77 -31.76 5.64
C GLN A 85 26.52 -31.39 6.93
N LEU A 86 26.28 -30.18 7.46
CA LEU A 86 26.88 -29.74 8.70
C LEU A 86 26.43 -30.58 9.90
N GLU A 87 25.14 -30.93 9.98
CA GLU A 87 24.65 -31.81 11.04
C GLU A 87 25.21 -33.23 10.93
N ASN A 88 25.34 -33.79 9.72
CA ASN A 88 25.97 -35.10 9.53
C ASN A 88 27.45 -35.09 9.96
N LEU A 89 28.21 -34.05 9.59
CA LEU A 89 29.61 -33.92 10.00
C LEU A 89 29.79 -33.81 11.51
N LYS A 90 28.85 -33.17 12.22
CA LYS A 90 28.84 -33.13 13.68
C LYS A 90 28.61 -34.51 14.30
N LEU A 91 27.78 -35.34 13.66
CA LEU A 91 27.50 -36.72 14.12
C LEU A 91 28.70 -37.64 13.85
N ASP A 92 29.29 -37.55 12.66
CA ASP A 92 30.41 -38.41 12.24
C ASP A 92 31.74 -38.06 12.94
N ALA A 93 31.92 -36.80 13.33
CA ALA A 93 33.12 -36.31 14.01
C ALA A 93 32.78 -35.41 15.21
N PRO A 94 32.43 -36.00 16.38
CA PRO A 94 32.03 -35.24 17.57
C PRO A 94 33.06 -34.22 18.05
N GLY A 95 34.35 -34.46 17.80
CA GLY A 95 35.43 -33.53 18.12
C GLY A 95 35.41 -32.21 17.33
N LEU A 96 34.61 -32.11 16.26
CA LEU A 96 34.44 -30.89 15.47
C LEU A 96 33.18 -30.09 15.84
N GLN A 97 32.39 -30.54 16.81
CA GLN A 97 31.09 -29.96 17.12
C GLN A 97 31.17 -28.48 17.52
N GLU A 98 32.11 -28.11 18.39
CA GLU A 98 32.31 -26.70 18.78
C GLU A 98 32.76 -25.83 17.60
N THR A 99 33.60 -26.37 16.71
CA THR A 99 34.09 -25.66 15.52
C THR A 99 32.99 -25.46 14.48
N LEU A 100 32.08 -26.42 14.34
CA LEU A 100 30.98 -26.38 13.35
C LEU A 100 29.73 -25.65 13.87
N ALA A 101 29.58 -25.48 15.19
CA ALA A 101 28.41 -24.82 15.77
C ALA A 101 28.18 -23.37 15.27
N PRO A 102 29.20 -22.48 15.22
CA PRO A 102 29.03 -21.13 14.69
C PRO A 102 28.62 -21.10 13.21
N LEU A 103 29.13 -22.04 12.41
CA LEU A 103 28.82 -22.13 10.98
C LEU A 103 27.37 -22.58 10.77
N SER A 104 26.93 -23.60 11.50
CA SER A 104 25.52 -24.06 11.50
C SER A 104 24.57 -22.96 11.98
N GLN A 105 24.92 -22.19 13.02
CA GLN A 105 24.13 -21.04 13.46
C GLN A 105 24.04 -19.93 12.40
N SER A 106 25.14 -19.66 11.68
CA SER A 106 25.17 -18.67 10.60
C SER A 106 24.30 -19.11 9.42
N VAL A 107 24.39 -20.38 9.01
CA VAL A 107 23.54 -20.96 7.94
C VAL A 107 22.07 -20.93 8.34
N GLY A 108 21.74 -21.28 9.60
CA GLY A 108 20.38 -21.19 10.13
C GLY A 108 19.84 -19.75 10.10
N SER A 109 20.66 -18.77 10.50
CA SER A 109 20.29 -17.35 10.46
C SER A 109 20.07 -16.82 9.04
N LEU A 110 20.90 -17.27 8.09
CA LEU A 110 20.74 -16.94 6.67
C LEU A 110 19.47 -17.57 6.08
N SER A 111 19.20 -18.84 6.40
CA SER A 111 17.98 -19.54 5.99
C SER A 111 16.72 -18.82 6.50
N GLN A 112 16.73 -18.40 7.76
CA GLN A 112 15.65 -17.61 8.34
C GLN A 112 15.48 -16.26 7.63
N SER A 113 16.57 -15.61 7.27
CA SER A 113 16.55 -14.32 6.55
C SER A 113 15.96 -14.47 5.15
N ILE A 114 16.36 -15.50 4.40
CA ILE A 114 15.82 -15.77 3.04
C ILE A 114 14.33 -16.10 3.10
N ARG A 115 13.90 -16.95 4.04
CA ARG A 115 12.47 -17.22 4.27
C ARG A 115 11.70 -15.94 4.59
N SER A 116 12.27 -15.06 5.41
CA SER A 116 11.64 -13.78 5.73
C SER A 116 11.51 -12.86 4.51
N ILE A 117 12.51 -12.83 3.62
CA ILE A 117 12.47 -12.03 2.38
C ILE A 117 11.42 -12.59 1.42
N SER A 118 11.45 -13.90 1.16
CA SER A 118 10.48 -14.58 0.30
C SER A 118 9.04 -14.35 0.79
N HIS A 119 8.78 -14.50 2.10
CA HIS A 119 7.49 -14.16 2.69
C HIS A 119 7.11 -12.69 2.51
N SER A 120 8.05 -11.75 2.67
CA SER A 120 7.77 -10.32 2.48
C SER A 120 7.38 -9.99 1.04
N LEU A 121 8.01 -10.64 0.05
CA LEU A 121 7.68 -10.46 -1.38
C LEU A 121 6.29 -11.03 -1.68
N ASN A 122 5.98 -12.23 -1.19
CA ASN A 122 4.67 -12.84 -1.38
C ASN A 122 3.55 -12.04 -0.69
N ASN A 123 3.81 -11.52 0.52
CA ASN A 123 2.86 -10.63 1.21
C ASN A 123 2.62 -9.34 0.44
N GLN A 124 3.60 -8.82 -0.30
CA GLN A 124 3.42 -7.62 -1.12
C GLN A 124 2.48 -7.87 -2.31
N LEU A 125 2.53 -9.07 -2.93
CA LEU A 125 1.59 -9.48 -3.97
C LEU A 125 0.18 -9.67 -3.39
N LEU A 126 0.08 -10.39 -2.27
CA LEU A 126 -1.18 -10.59 -1.57
C LEU A 126 -1.81 -9.26 -1.16
N LEU A 127 -1.01 -8.28 -0.74
CA LEU A 127 -1.48 -6.94 -0.42
C LEU A 127 -2.12 -6.24 -1.63
N GLN A 128 -1.57 -6.42 -2.84
CA GLN A 128 -2.17 -5.84 -4.04
C GLN A 128 -3.55 -6.45 -4.32
N GLN A 129 -3.74 -7.73 -3.99
CA GLN A 129 -5.00 -8.46 -4.16
C GLN A 129 -6.00 -8.17 -3.02
N ASP A 130 -5.61 -8.42 -1.77
CA ASP A 130 -6.46 -8.36 -0.57
C ASP A 130 -5.66 -7.92 0.67
N LEU A 131 -5.94 -6.70 1.14
CA LEU A 131 -5.33 -6.11 2.33
C LEU A 131 -5.64 -6.89 3.62
N LEU A 132 -6.88 -7.36 3.79
CA LEU A 132 -7.30 -8.02 5.03
C LEU A 132 -6.61 -9.37 5.16
N LYS A 133 -6.53 -10.10 4.04
CA LYS A 133 -5.79 -11.36 3.96
C LYS A 133 -4.30 -11.17 4.22
N ALA A 134 -3.68 -10.11 3.68
CA ALA A 134 -2.27 -9.80 3.95
C ALA A 134 -2.01 -9.50 5.45
N ILE A 135 -2.90 -8.75 6.11
CA ILE A 135 -2.81 -8.49 7.56
C ILE A 135 -2.97 -9.80 8.35
N ALA A 136 -3.91 -10.66 7.96
CA ALA A 136 -4.15 -11.94 8.64
C ALA A 136 -2.96 -12.89 8.58
N ILE A 137 -2.36 -13.05 7.39
CA ILE A 137 -1.18 -13.90 7.19
C ILE A 137 0.00 -13.38 8.00
N GLU A 138 0.21 -12.07 8.03
CA GLU A 138 1.31 -11.48 8.81
C GLU A 138 1.08 -11.62 10.32
N ALA A 139 -0.15 -11.43 10.79
CA ALA A 139 -0.51 -11.65 12.19
C ALA A 139 -0.28 -13.11 12.61
N GLU A 140 -0.71 -14.08 11.80
CA GLU A 140 -0.48 -15.51 12.05
C GLU A 140 1.02 -15.85 12.08
N ARG A 141 1.79 -15.32 11.12
CA ARG A 141 3.25 -15.50 11.06
C ARG A 141 3.92 -15.03 12.35
N LEU A 142 3.53 -13.85 12.83
CA LEU A 142 4.08 -13.27 14.05
C LEU A 142 3.64 -14.01 15.31
N ASN A 143 2.42 -14.57 15.32
CA ASN A 143 1.91 -15.38 16.43
C ASN A 143 2.66 -16.73 16.60
N LYS A 144 3.47 -17.15 15.62
CA LYS A 144 4.40 -18.28 15.77
C LYS A 144 5.56 -17.99 16.73
N ASN A 145 5.78 -16.73 17.10
CA ASN A 145 6.75 -16.34 18.11
C ASN A 145 6.15 -16.47 19.51
N PRO A 146 6.66 -17.37 20.39
CA PRO A 146 6.05 -17.64 21.70
C PRO A 146 6.12 -16.46 22.68
N LYS A 147 6.83 -15.37 22.34
CA LYS A 147 6.98 -14.20 23.20
C LYS A 147 5.84 -13.18 23.10
N ILE A 148 4.96 -13.30 22.10
CA ILE A 148 3.90 -12.33 21.86
C ILE A 148 2.63 -13.03 21.38
N ASP A 149 1.52 -12.72 22.03
CA ASP A 149 0.19 -13.19 21.65
C ASP A 149 -0.51 -12.15 20.78
N ILE A 150 -0.90 -12.51 19.56
CA ILE A 150 -1.57 -11.62 18.62
C ILE A 150 -3.01 -12.08 18.39
N ASN A 151 -3.95 -11.21 18.77
CA ASN A 151 -5.37 -11.43 18.59
C ASN A 151 -5.89 -10.56 17.45
N LEU A 152 -6.26 -11.17 16.33
CA LEU A 152 -6.86 -10.51 15.18
C LEU A 152 -8.38 -10.72 15.16
N SER A 153 -9.14 -9.63 15.06
CA SER A 153 -10.58 -9.64 14.85
C SER A 153 -10.93 -8.85 13.58
N VAL A 154 -11.66 -9.49 12.66
CA VAL A 154 -12.12 -8.87 11.41
C VAL A 154 -13.64 -8.91 11.39
N SER A 155 -14.26 -7.73 11.37
CA SER A 155 -15.71 -7.57 11.23
C SER A 155 -16.02 -7.06 9.83
N GLU A 156 -16.34 -8.00 8.93
CA GLU A 156 -16.73 -7.70 7.55
C GLU A 156 -18.25 -7.81 7.38
N GLN A 157 -18.89 -6.75 6.88
CA GLN A 157 -20.32 -6.77 6.52
C GLN A 157 -20.56 -6.43 5.04
N LYS A 158 -19.62 -5.70 4.41
CA LYS A 158 -19.56 -5.44 2.97
C LYS A 158 -18.07 -5.42 2.58
N THR A 159 -17.74 -6.02 1.43
CA THR A 159 -16.38 -6.01 0.91
C THR A 159 -16.07 -4.60 0.41
N LYS A 160 -15.48 -3.78 1.29
CA LYS A 160 -14.96 -2.47 0.91
C LYS A 160 -13.91 -2.68 -0.18
N VAL A 161 -14.02 -1.92 -1.27
CA VAL A 161 -13.03 -1.92 -2.34
C VAL A 161 -11.99 -0.84 -2.04
N PHE A 162 -10.78 -1.27 -1.68
CA PHE A 162 -9.64 -0.38 -1.49
C PHE A 162 -8.93 -0.16 -2.83
N THR A 163 -8.56 1.08 -3.11
CA THR A 163 -7.57 1.41 -4.13
C THR A 163 -6.20 0.83 -3.77
N VAL A 164 -5.36 0.60 -4.78
CA VAL A 164 -3.98 0.08 -4.57
C VAL A 164 -3.20 0.95 -3.59
N ASN A 165 -3.33 2.27 -3.68
CA ASN A 165 -2.63 3.20 -2.80
C ASN A 165 -3.11 3.09 -1.34
N GLU A 166 -4.43 2.97 -1.11
CA GLU A 166 -4.97 2.74 0.23
C GLU A 166 -4.43 1.43 0.83
N LYS A 167 -4.43 0.33 0.06
CA LYS A 167 -3.88 -0.95 0.52
C LYS A 167 -2.42 -0.78 0.98
N ILE A 168 -1.58 -0.18 0.14
CA ILE A 168 -0.15 0.02 0.43
C ILE A 168 0.05 0.87 1.69
N VAL A 169 -0.67 1.98 1.81
CA VAL A 169 -0.51 2.91 2.93
C VAL A 169 -0.98 2.27 4.24
N ILE A 170 -2.17 1.68 4.26
CA ILE A 170 -2.73 1.05 5.45
C ILE A 170 -1.81 -0.07 5.93
N TYR A 171 -1.33 -0.92 5.01
CA TYR A 171 -0.43 -2.02 5.36
C TYR A 171 0.93 -1.53 5.88
N ARG A 172 1.48 -0.44 5.32
CA ARG A 172 2.73 0.15 5.84
C ARG A 172 2.56 0.69 7.25
N ILE A 173 1.41 1.31 7.58
CA ILE A 173 1.13 1.79 8.94
C ILE A 173 0.97 0.59 9.89
N PHE A 174 0.29 -0.47 9.45
CA PHE A 174 0.21 -1.73 10.18
C PHE A 174 1.60 -2.30 10.50
N GLN A 175 2.46 -2.46 9.49
CA GLN A 175 3.81 -3.00 9.67
C GLN A 175 4.66 -2.15 10.60
N GLU A 176 4.64 -0.83 10.43
CA GLU A 176 5.40 0.10 11.27
C GLU A 176 4.93 0.04 12.72
N THR A 177 3.62 -0.05 12.95
CA THR A 177 3.04 -0.20 14.29
C THR A 177 3.52 -1.48 14.97
N ILE A 178 3.39 -2.62 14.29
CA ILE A 178 3.86 -3.92 14.79
C ILE A 178 5.37 -3.90 15.08
N ASN A 179 6.17 -3.35 14.17
CA ASN A 179 7.62 -3.24 14.32
C ASN A 179 7.99 -2.39 15.55
N ASN A 180 7.28 -1.27 15.76
CA ASN A 180 7.47 -0.41 16.92
C ASN A 180 7.12 -1.12 18.22
N THR A 181 6.02 -1.87 18.26
CA THR A 181 5.66 -2.69 19.41
C THR A 181 6.74 -3.73 19.72
N LEU A 182 7.18 -4.51 18.73
CA LEU A 182 8.19 -5.56 18.90
C LEU A 182 9.55 -5.02 19.36
N LYS A 183 9.96 -3.84 18.87
CA LYS A 183 11.26 -3.24 19.21
C LYS A 183 11.25 -2.48 20.53
N HIS A 184 10.15 -1.79 20.85
CA HIS A 184 10.17 -0.78 21.90
C HIS A 184 9.24 -1.07 23.06
N ALA A 185 8.09 -1.71 22.82
CA ALA A 185 7.02 -1.77 23.81
C ALA A 185 7.26 -2.81 24.92
N LYS A 186 8.06 -3.86 24.65
CA LYS A 186 8.13 -5.06 25.52
C LYS A 186 6.73 -5.63 25.83
N ALA A 187 5.83 -5.54 24.86
CA ALA A 187 4.47 -6.04 24.97
C ALA A 187 4.46 -7.57 24.95
N THR A 188 3.50 -8.16 25.66
CA THR A 188 3.23 -9.59 25.61
C THR A 188 1.99 -9.90 24.76
N GLN A 189 1.17 -8.89 24.48
CA GLN A 189 -0.06 -9.02 23.72
C GLN A 189 -0.25 -7.85 22.74
N ILE A 190 -0.72 -8.18 21.55
CA ILE A 190 -1.19 -7.22 20.54
C ILE A 190 -2.63 -7.59 20.16
N THR A 191 -3.51 -6.60 20.11
CA THR A 191 -4.87 -6.73 19.56
C THR A 191 -4.95 -5.95 18.26
N ILE A 192 -5.42 -6.59 17.20
CA ILE A 192 -5.68 -5.98 15.90
C ILE A 192 -7.17 -6.12 15.62
N ALA A 193 -7.87 -5.01 15.48
CA ALA A 193 -9.29 -4.98 15.15
C ALA A 193 -9.49 -4.26 13.81
N VAL A 194 -10.15 -4.94 12.88
CA VAL A 194 -10.49 -4.39 11.56
C VAL A 194 -11.99 -4.37 11.38
N LYS A 195 -12.53 -3.20 11.02
CA LYS A 195 -13.93 -3.01 10.67
C LYS A 195 -14.01 -2.38 9.28
N THR A 196 -14.88 -2.90 8.41
CA THR A 196 -15.06 -2.36 7.04
C THR A 196 -16.40 -1.65 6.83
N SER A 197 -17.27 -1.61 7.84
CA SER A 197 -18.61 -1.05 7.75
C SER A 197 -19.01 -0.38 9.08
N PRO A 198 -19.71 0.78 9.04
CA PRO A 198 -20.06 1.57 7.85
C PRO A 198 -18.88 2.32 7.23
N LEU A 199 -17.83 2.57 8.00
CA LEU A 199 -16.56 3.15 7.56
C LEU A 199 -15.43 2.21 7.93
N PHE A 200 -14.33 2.28 7.17
CA PHE A 200 -13.14 1.52 7.52
C PHE A 200 -12.52 2.00 8.83
N THR A 201 -12.11 1.06 9.68
CA THR A 201 -11.28 1.32 10.85
C THR A 201 -10.29 0.18 11.04
N LEU A 202 -9.03 0.53 11.21
CA LEU A 202 -7.97 -0.37 11.67
C LEU A 202 -7.46 0.15 13.01
N GLU A 203 -7.61 -0.67 14.05
CA GLU A 203 -7.10 -0.39 15.39
C GLU A 203 -6.06 -1.45 15.77
N ILE A 204 -4.89 -1.00 16.22
CA ILE A 204 -3.80 -1.86 16.67
C ILE A 204 -3.41 -1.38 18.07
N ALA A 205 -3.57 -2.24 19.07
CA ALA A 205 -3.27 -1.96 20.46
C ALA A 205 -2.25 -2.96 21.02
N ASP A 206 -1.25 -2.46 21.75
CA ASP A 206 -0.33 -3.28 22.52
C ASP A 206 -0.44 -3.00 24.02
N ASN A 207 -0.11 -4.01 24.83
CA ASN A 207 -0.11 -3.89 26.30
C ASN A 207 1.27 -3.54 26.88
N GLY A 208 2.16 -2.95 26.08
CA GLY A 208 3.54 -2.70 26.49
C GLY A 208 3.72 -1.50 27.41
N LYS A 209 4.96 -1.05 27.53
CA LYS A 209 5.36 0.04 28.43
C LYS A 209 4.75 1.42 28.08
N GLY A 210 4.21 1.59 26.87
CA GLY A 210 3.74 2.86 26.33
C GLY A 210 4.78 4.00 26.37
N PHE A 211 4.36 5.21 26.04
CA PHE A 211 5.19 6.41 26.10
C PHE A 211 4.35 7.68 26.31
N ASP A 212 5.00 8.76 26.73
CA ASP A 212 4.36 10.07 26.91
C ASP A 212 4.36 10.84 25.58
N ILE A 213 3.20 10.95 24.94
CA ILE A 213 3.04 11.64 23.65
C ILE A 213 3.53 13.10 23.73
N ALA A 214 3.29 13.80 24.84
CA ALA A 214 3.61 15.22 24.97
C ALA A 214 5.12 15.46 25.04
N LYS A 215 5.87 14.56 25.70
CA LYS A 215 7.34 14.66 25.83
C LYS A 215 8.09 14.16 24.61
N THR A 216 7.42 13.48 23.68
CA THR A 216 8.07 12.78 22.56
C THR A 216 8.06 13.62 21.28
N LYS A 217 7.60 14.89 21.29
CA LYS A 217 7.46 15.72 20.06
C LYS A 217 8.76 16.03 19.31
N ASP A 218 9.93 15.96 19.94
CA ASP A 218 11.22 16.40 19.36
C ASP A 218 12.26 15.26 19.20
N SER A 219 11.84 14.01 19.05
CA SER A 219 12.72 12.83 19.03
C SER A 219 12.70 12.07 17.70
N LYS A 220 13.66 11.15 17.48
CA LYS A 220 13.59 10.23 16.33
C LYS A 220 12.35 9.33 16.36
N THR A 221 11.81 9.04 17.55
CA THR A 221 10.56 8.30 17.73
C THR A 221 9.36 9.05 17.14
N THR A 222 9.40 10.39 17.13
CA THR A 222 8.34 11.22 16.52
C THR A 222 8.32 11.12 15.01
N LEU A 223 9.47 10.94 14.36
CA LEU A 223 9.54 10.90 12.90
C LEU A 223 8.76 9.70 12.32
N GLY A 224 8.83 8.53 12.96
CA GLY A 224 8.05 7.36 12.56
C GLY A 224 6.54 7.58 12.69
N LEU A 225 6.11 8.16 13.82
CA LEU A 225 4.70 8.47 14.09
C LEU A 225 4.15 9.55 13.15
N GLN A 226 4.89 10.64 12.94
CA GLN A 226 4.55 11.72 12.00
C GLN A 226 4.45 11.19 10.57
N ASN A 227 5.34 10.29 10.16
CA ASN A 227 5.26 9.68 8.84
C ASN A 227 4.01 8.81 8.68
N MET A 228 3.56 8.12 9.73
CA MET A 228 2.31 7.34 9.68
C MET A 228 1.09 8.27 9.57
N GLU A 229 1.05 9.34 10.35
CA GLU A 229 0.00 10.36 10.28
C GLU A 229 -0.08 11.00 8.89
N HIS A 230 1.07 11.45 8.36
CA HIS A 230 1.13 12.10 7.06
C HIS A 230 0.72 11.17 5.92
N ARG A 231 1.03 9.87 6.01
CA ARG A 231 0.60 8.86 5.04
C ARG A 231 -0.90 8.61 5.10
N ALA A 232 -1.48 8.55 6.29
CA ALA A 232 -2.93 8.42 6.45
C ALA A 232 -3.66 9.61 5.83
N ASP A 233 -3.14 10.83 6.04
CA ASP A 233 -3.73 12.03 5.43
C ASP A 233 -3.61 12.04 3.90
N MET A 234 -2.51 11.52 3.32
CA MET A 234 -2.34 11.39 1.87
C MET A 234 -3.41 10.53 1.18
N ILE A 235 -4.00 9.56 1.90
CA ILE A 235 -5.11 8.75 1.38
C ILE A 235 -6.47 9.27 1.83
N GLY A 236 -6.52 10.39 2.57
CA GLY A 236 -7.76 11.01 3.06
C GLY A 236 -8.30 10.38 4.36
N TYR A 237 -7.49 9.66 5.12
CA TYR A 237 -7.90 8.94 6.33
C TYR A 237 -7.54 9.73 7.59
N GLY A 238 -8.30 9.55 8.67
CA GLY A 238 -7.97 10.00 10.01
C GLY A 238 -6.95 9.08 10.67
N PHE A 239 -6.11 9.65 11.52
CA PHE A 239 -5.08 8.94 12.26
C PHE A 239 -5.06 9.42 13.72
N GLU A 240 -5.06 8.47 14.65
CA GLU A 240 -5.04 8.75 16.09
C GLU A 240 -4.03 7.84 16.79
N ILE A 241 -3.29 8.43 17.74
CA ILE A 241 -2.39 7.71 18.65
C ILE A 241 -2.84 7.95 20.07
N ARG A 242 -2.99 6.87 20.83
CA ARG A 242 -3.18 6.90 22.28
C ARG A 242 -2.03 6.12 22.92
N SER A 243 -1.30 6.74 23.84
CA SER A 243 -0.23 6.07 24.57
C SER A 243 -0.08 6.70 25.93
N GLY A 244 0.25 5.86 26.92
CA GLY A 244 0.51 6.28 28.28
C GLY A 244 1.56 5.36 28.90
N ILE A 245 2.41 5.93 29.76
CA ILE A 245 3.46 5.15 30.43
C ILE A 245 2.77 4.06 31.28
N GLY A 246 3.06 2.80 30.98
CA GLY A 246 2.51 1.61 31.65
C GLY A 246 1.15 1.15 31.14
N THR A 247 0.54 1.84 30.17
CA THR A 247 -0.81 1.49 29.65
C THR A 247 -0.79 0.95 28.22
N GLY A 248 0.38 0.83 27.60
CA GLY A 248 0.52 0.41 26.21
C GLY A 248 0.33 1.54 25.20
N THR A 249 0.17 1.16 23.94
CA THR A 249 -0.03 2.08 22.81
C THR A 249 -1.15 1.56 21.90
N THR A 250 -2.00 2.47 21.44
CA THR A 250 -3.05 2.22 20.46
C THR A 250 -2.89 3.16 19.28
N ILE A 251 -2.86 2.60 18.08
CA ILE A 251 -2.88 3.31 16.81
C ILE A 251 -4.20 3.03 16.12
N ILE A 252 -4.89 4.08 15.67
CA ILE A 252 -6.18 3.97 14.99
C ILE A 252 -6.12 4.71 13.67
N ILE A 253 -6.51 4.03 12.58
CA ILE A 253 -6.71 4.60 11.25
C ILE A 253 -8.20 4.50 10.93
N THR A 254 -8.82 5.60 10.52
CA THR A 254 -10.26 5.66 10.20
C THR A 254 -10.48 6.31 8.84
N GLU A 255 -11.43 5.79 8.06
CA GLU A 255 -11.93 6.50 6.89
C GLU A 255 -12.74 7.74 7.32
N LYS A 256 -12.55 8.85 6.59
CA LYS A 256 -13.27 10.12 6.82
C LYS A 256 -14.63 10.15 6.10
#